data_AF-A0A6V8DAV2-F1
#
_entry.id   AF-A0A6V8DAV2-F1
#
_cell.length_a   1.000
_cell.length_b   1.000
_cell.length_c   1.000
_cell.angle_alpha   90.00
_cell.angle_beta   90.00
_cell.angle_gamma   90.00
#
_symmetry.space_group_name_H-M   'P 1'
#
loop_
_entity.id
_entity.type
_entity.pdbx_description
1 polymer ?
#
loop_
_entity_poly.entity_id
_entity_poly.type
_entity_poly.pdbx_seq_one_letter_code
_entity_poly.pdbx_strand_id
1 'polypeptide(L)' 'MYGVLEDGFRENMSREEAVLLAARALTASGQRDAASGNGMDLAVITAKDGFQLVDQSEIDALLASHR' A
#
# COMPACT_ATOMS: atom_id res chain seq x y z
N MET A 1 -10.75 1.86 4.12
CA MET A 1 -9.35 1.78 4.55
C MET A 1 -9.16 0.71 5.63
N TYR A 2 -9.63 0.92 6.86
CA TYR A 2 -9.34 0.02 8.01
C TYR A 2 -9.72 -1.44 7.78
N GLY A 3 -10.92 -1.76 7.28
CA GLY A 3 -11.31 -3.16 7.10
C GLY A 3 -10.40 -3.96 6.15
N VAL A 4 -9.85 -3.35 5.10
CA VAL A 4 -8.91 -4.05 4.19
C VAL A 4 -7.54 -4.20 4.84
N LEU A 5 -7.10 -3.18 5.58
CA LEU A 5 -5.82 -3.18 6.27
C LEU A 5 -5.80 -4.20 7.42
N GLU A 6 -6.84 -4.21 8.26
CA GLU A 6 -6.97 -5.10 9.42
C GLU A 6 -7.12 -6.56 9.01
N ASP A 7 -7.90 -6.85 7.96
CA ASP A 7 -8.10 -8.21 7.44
C ASP A 7 -6.80 -8.80 6.85
N GLY A 8 -5.96 -7.96 6.22
CA GLY A 8 -4.74 -8.42 5.56
C GLY A 8 -3.46 -8.30 6.39
N PHE A 9 -3.48 -7.58 7.51
CA PHE A 9 -2.28 -7.37 8.31
C PHE A 9 -1.85 -8.65 9.02
N ARG A 10 -0.54 -8.91 9.00
CA ARG A 10 0.08 -9.98 9.77
C ARG A 10 1.46 -9.54 10.25
N GLU A 11 1.93 -10.12 11.34
CA GLU A 11 3.31 -9.90 11.75
C GLU A 11 4.27 -10.52 10.72
N ASN A 12 5.50 -9.99 10.67
CA ASN A 12 6.58 -10.50 9.82
C ASN A 12 6.22 -10.56 8.32
N MET A 13 5.49 -9.56 7.82
CA MET A 13 5.28 -9.37 6.38
C MET A 13 6.60 -9.03 5.70
N SER A 14 6.76 -9.49 4.46
CA SER A 14 7.77 -8.96 3.58
C SER A 14 7.44 -7.50 3.23
N ARG A 15 8.44 -6.76 2.74
CA ARG A 15 8.25 -5.40 2.24
C ARG A 15 7.16 -5.37 1.16
N GLU A 16 7.22 -6.30 0.21
CA GLU A 16 6.27 -6.38 -0.91
C GLU A 16 4.84 -6.62 -0.43
N GLU A 17 4.64 -7.53 0.52
CA GLU A 17 3.32 -7.82 1.07
C GLU A 17 2.76 -6.62 1.83
N ALA A 18 3.59 -5.92 2.60
CA ALA A 18 3.18 -4.73 3.34
C ALA A 18 2.81 -3.59 2.39
N VAL A 19 3.61 -3.35 1.35
CA VAL A 19 3.33 -2.33 0.32
C VAL A 19 2.05 -2.67 -0.45
N LEU A 20 1.86 -3.93 -0.85
CA LEU A 20 0.65 -4.37 -1.53
C LEU A 20 -0.60 -4.18 -0.66
N LEU A 21 -0.53 -4.54 0.62
CA LEU A 21 -1.65 -4.36 1.55
C LEU A 21 -2.00 -2.87 1.72
N ALA A 22 -0.99 -2.02 1.92
CA ALA A 22 -1.18 -0.58 2.05
C ALA A 22 -1.83 0.00 0.78
N ALA A 23 -1.34 -0.39 -0.39
CA ALA A 23 -1.90 0.03 -1.67
C ALA A 23 -3.38 -0.37 -1.82
N ARG A 24 -3.72 -1.64 -1.55
CA ARG A 24 -5.10 -2.13 -1.58
C ARG A 24 -6.01 -1.38 -0.61
N ALA A 25 -5.52 -1.08 0.60
CA ALA A 25 -6.29 -0.36 1.61
C ALA A 25 -6.60 1.08 1.19
N LEU A 26 -5.64 1.77 0.56
CA LEU A 26 -5.82 3.12 0.01
C LEU A 26 -6.72 3.14 -1.22
N THR A 27 -6.54 2.22 -2.17
CA THR A 27 -7.43 2.08 -3.34
C THR A 27 -8.88 1.89 -2.90
N ALA A 28 -9.12 0.98 -1.94
CA ALA A 28 -10.45 0.74 -1.40
C ALA A 28 -11.00 1.94 -0.63
N SER A 29 -10.16 2.85 -0.13
CA SER A 29 -10.59 4.10 0.49
C SER A 29 -11.03 5.12 -0.55
N GLY A 30 -10.17 5.37 -1.55
CA GLY A 30 -10.43 6.35 -2.62
C GLY A 30 -11.64 6.02 -3.48
N GLN A 31 -12.03 4.75 -3.61
CA GLN A 31 -13.26 4.36 -4.31
C GLN A 31 -14.56 4.76 -3.58
N ARG A 32 -14.51 5.06 -2.28
CA ARG A 32 -15.70 5.30 -1.43
C ARG A 32 -15.84 6.72 -0.94
N ASP A 33 -14.74 7.47 -0.86
CA ASP A 33 -14.74 8.85 -0.40
C ASP A 33 -14.47 9.79 -1.58
N ALA A 34 -15.46 10.64 -1.92
CA ALA A 34 -15.36 11.57 -3.04
C ALA A 34 -14.28 12.65 -2.86
N ALA A 35 -13.82 12.88 -1.62
CA ALA A 35 -12.71 13.79 -1.33
C ALA A 35 -11.33 13.09 -1.42
N SER A 36 -11.30 11.77 -1.63
CA SER A 36 -10.10 10.95 -1.77
C SER A 36 -9.93 10.47 -3.21
N GLY A 37 -8.72 10.47 -3.75
CA GLY A 37 -8.44 10.11 -5.14
C GLY A 37 -7.05 10.55 -5.61
N ASN A 38 -6.79 10.52 -6.92
CA ASN A 38 -5.52 10.91 -7.55
C ASN A 38 -4.29 10.06 -7.18
N GLY A 39 -4.47 8.75 -6.99
CA GLY A 39 -3.36 7.82 -6.76
C GLY A 39 -2.96 7.73 -5.29
N MET A 40 -1.68 7.42 -5.04
CA MET A 40 -1.13 7.28 -3.70
C MET A 40 0.39 7.46 -3.71
N ASP A 41 0.93 8.05 -2.65
CA ASP A 41 2.34 7.95 -2.32
C ASP A 41 2.51 6.94 -1.18
N LEU A 42 3.45 6.01 -1.35
CA LEU A 42 3.81 5.03 -0.33
C LEU A 42 5.29 5.16 0.02
N ALA A 43 5.62 4.96 1.29
CA ALA A 43 6.99 4.90 1.75
C ALA A 43 7.20 3.74 2.72
N VAL A 44 8.39 3.15 2.68
CA VAL A 44 8.84 2.12 3.61
C VAL A 44 9.92 2.73 4.49
N ILE A 45 9.77 2.58 5.81
CA ILE A 45 10.73 3.08 6.78
C ILE A 45 11.32 1.90 7.53
N THR A 46 12.64 1.71 7.47
CA THR A 46 13.35 0.70 8.25
C THR A 46 14.46 1.34 9.09
N ALA A 47 14.88 0.67 10.16
CA ALA A 47 16.00 1.15 10.98
C ALA A 47 17.33 1.22 10.20
N LYS A 48 17.48 0.38 9.16
CA LYS A 48 18.69 0.29 8.34
C LYS A 48 18.72 1.35 7.24
N ASP A 49 17.63 1.46 6.49
CA ASP A 49 17.60 2.21 5.24
C ASP A 49 16.86 3.55 5.38
N GLY A 50 16.27 3.83 6.56
CA GLY A 50 15.50 5.03 6.80
C GLY A 50 14.26 5.11 5.91
N PHE A 51 13.86 6.33 5.55
CA PHE A 51 12.75 6.59 4.63
C PHE A 51 13.13 6.22 3.20
N GLN A 52 12.29 5.42 2.55
CA GLN A 52 12.39 5.06 1.15
C GLN A 52 11.03 5.25 0.48
N LEU A 53 10.94 6.19 -0.46
CA LEU A 53 9.73 6.34 -1.28
C LEU A 53 9.61 5.13 -2.21
N VAL A 54 8.39 4.60 -2.33
CA VAL A 54 8.08 3.50 -3.25
C VAL A 54 7.76 4.10 -4.61
N ASP A 55 8.44 3.64 -5.66
CA ASP A 55 8.18 4.11 -7.01
C ASP A 55 6.77 3.76 -7.47
N GLN A 56 6.10 4.68 -8.16
CA GLN A 56 4.74 4.45 -8.66
C GLN A 56 4.64 3.20 -9.55
N SER A 57 5.67 2.92 -10.36
CA SER A 57 5.72 1.72 -11.21
C SER A 57 5.77 0.43 -10.41
N GLU A 58 6.40 0.44 -9.22
CA GLU A 58 6.42 -0.71 -8.30
C GLU A 58 5.02 -0.96 -7.73
N ILE A 59 4.34 0.11 -7.28
CA ILE A 59 2.98 0.06 -6.76
C ILE A 59 2.02 -0.52 -7.82
N ASP A 60 2.10 -0.01 -9.05
CA ASP A 60 1.24 -0.42 -10.15
C ASP A 60 1.46 -1.90 -10.53
N ALA A 61 2.72 -2.35 -10.55
CA ALA A 61 3.07 -3.74 -10.82
C ALA A 61 2.56 -4.71 -9.73
N LEU A 62 2.68 -4.33 -8.46
CA LEU A 62 2.15 -5.11 -7.33
C LEU A 62 0.62 -5.22 -7.40
N LEU A 63 -0.09 -4.13 -7.71
CA LEU A 63 -1.54 -4.14 -7.86
C LEU A 63 -2.02 -4.90 -9.11
N ALA A 64 -1.24 -4.90 -10.19
CA ALA A 64 -1.58 -5.65 -11.41
C ALA A 64 -1.36 -7.16 -11.25
N SER A 65 -0.32 -7.58 -10.53
CA SER A 65 0.02 -8.99 -10.30
C SER A 65 -0.90 -9.72 -9.32
N HIS A 66 -1.65 -8.97 -8.50
CA HIS A 66 -2.55 -9.50 -7.46
C HIS A 66 -4.02 -9.13 -7.70
N ARG A 67 -4.38 -8.90 -8.96
CA ARG A 67 -5.72 -8.53 -9.40
C ARG A 67 -6.60 -9.74 -9.70
#